data_AF-A0A096MBM0-F1
#
_entry.id   AF-A0A096MBM0-F1
#
_cell.length_a   1.000
_cell.length_b   1.000
_cell.length_c   1.000
_cell.angle_alpha   90.00
_cell.angle_beta   90.00
_cell.angle_gamma   90.00
#
_symmetry.space_group_name_H-M   'P 1'
#
loop_
_entity.id
_entity.type
_entity.pdbx_description
1 polymer ?
#
loop_
_entity_poly.entity_id
_entity_poly.type
_entity_poly.pdbx_seq_one_letter_code
_entity_poly.pdbx_strand_id
1 'polypeptide(L)'
;MKSTLKENQKETDIILQRVHEMEAQLQKSRSALQEKEEQLKSFKDRVAGEVALSIRTGNTMSLNNPVSKNRLKEMYEDLRIDWPKIKSNLKSNNKHPDSVKELILVDQYRQLTVQNLQMTLYSEKQKPFLGNEAGNPQDVLEYLGSECFWLGCLMALNNPPLQPDWENHPPSMDRWDFFPRNIRTVSENDFSSFA
;
A
#
# COMPACT_ATOMS: atom_id res chain seq x y z
N MET A 1 -36.47 62.28 -22.11
CA MET A 1 -35.03 62.28 -21.73
C MET A 1 -34.80 62.54 -20.25
N LYS A 2 -35.33 63.61 -19.63
CA LYS A 2 -35.11 63.86 -18.19
C LYS A 2 -35.76 62.85 -17.23
N SER A 3 -36.89 62.23 -17.59
CA SER A 3 -37.55 61.22 -16.75
C SER A 3 -36.78 59.89 -16.74
N THR A 4 -36.36 59.42 -17.91
CA THR A 4 -35.56 58.20 -18.08
C THR A 4 -34.22 58.26 -17.36
N LEU A 5 -33.57 59.43 -17.32
CA LEU A 5 -32.30 59.59 -16.59
C LEU A 5 -32.48 59.46 -15.06
N LYS A 6 -33.59 59.98 -14.52
CA LYS A 6 -33.91 59.88 -13.08
C LYS A 6 -34.27 58.46 -12.66
N GLU A 7 -34.91 57.71 -13.53
CA GLU A 7 -35.28 56.31 -13.30
C GLU A 7 -34.02 55.42 -13.26
N ASN A 8 -33.14 55.58 -14.25
CA ASN A 8 -31.86 54.86 -14.31
C ASN A 8 -30.95 55.17 -13.10
N GLN A 9 -30.97 56.41 -12.59
CA GLN A 9 -30.21 56.76 -11.39
C GLN A 9 -30.70 55.99 -10.15
N LYS A 10 -32.03 55.89 -9.97
CA LYS A 10 -32.62 55.14 -8.85
C LYS A 10 -32.31 53.65 -8.93
N GLU A 11 -32.37 53.06 -10.12
CA GLU A 11 -31.98 51.66 -10.33
C GLU A 11 -30.50 51.43 -10.00
N THR A 12 -29.63 52.35 -10.40
CA THR A 12 -28.19 52.29 -10.10
C THR A 12 -27.92 52.32 -8.60
N ASP A 13 -28.63 53.18 -7.85
CA ASP A 13 -28.50 53.29 -6.39
C ASP A 13 -28.99 52.01 -5.67
N ILE A 14 -30.09 51.40 -6.14
CA ILE A 14 -30.61 50.12 -5.62
C ILE A 14 -29.60 48.99 -5.87
N ILE A 15 -29.01 48.93 -7.06
CA ILE A 15 -28.00 47.92 -7.41
C ILE A 15 -26.76 48.09 -6.53
N LEU A 16 -26.29 49.33 -6.34
CA LEU A 16 -25.16 49.65 -5.46
C LEU A 16 -25.38 49.15 -4.03
N GLN A 17 -26.56 49.39 -3.48
CA GLN A 17 -26.90 48.93 -2.13
C GLN A 17 -26.88 47.40 -2.02
N ARG A 18 -27.40 46.71 -3.04
CA ARG A 18 -27.42 45.24 -3.09
C ARG A 18 -26.02 44.63 -3.27
N VAL A 19 -25.15 45.28 -4.05
CA VAL A 19 -23.73 44.89 -4.18
C VAL A 19 -23.03 45.01 -2.84
N HIS A 20 -23.22 46.12 -2.13
CA HIS A 20 -22.60 46.33 -0.82
C HIS A 20 -23.08 45.31 0.23
N GLU A 21 -24.34 44.91 0.15
CA GLU A 21 -24.90 43.87 1.02
C GLU A 21 -24.35 42.47 0.68
N MET A 22 -24.21 42.14 -0.60
CA MET A 22 -23.57 40.90 -1.04
C MET A 22 -22.09 40.83 -0.64
N GLU A 23 -21.35 41.94 -0.72
CA GLU A 23 -19.96 42.03 -0.28
C GLU A 23 -19.83 41.77 1.22
N ALA A 24 -20.74 42.32 2.04
CA ALA A 24 -20.77 42.06 3.48
C ALA A 24 -21.05 40.58 3.79
N GLN A 25 -21.99 39.95 3.07
CA GLN A 25 -22.29 38.52 3.22
C GLN A 25 -21.12 37.64 2.77
N LEU A 26 -20.45 38.00 1.68
CA LEU A 26 -19.26 37.30 1.18
C LEU A 26 -18.13 37.37 2.20
N GLN A 27 -17.90 38.55 2.77
CA GLN A 27 -16.86 38.74 3.79
C GLN A 27 -17.16 37.92 5.05
N LYS A 28 -18.41 37.91 5.51
CA LYS A 28 -18.85 37.08 6.64
C LYS A 28 -18.64 35.59 6.38
N SER A 29 -18.95 35.12 5.16
CA SER A 29 -18.77 33.73 4.76
C SER A 29 -17.30 33.33 4.70
N ARG A 30 -16.42 34.21 4.20
CA ARG A 30 -14.97 34.00 4.18
C ARG A 30 -14.38 33.88 5.58
N SER A 31 -14.76 34.77 6.50
CA SER A 31 -14.28 34.71 7.88
C SER A 31 -14.75 33.42 8.59
N ALA A 32 -16.01 33.03 8.40
CA ALA A 32 -16.52 31.78 8.97
C ALA A 32 -15.82 30.54 8.40
N LEU A 33 -15.49 30.55 7.10
CA LEU A 33 -14.75 29.46 6.46
C LEU A 33 -13.32 29.36 7.01
N GLN A 34 -12.62 30.49 7.14
CA GLN A 34 -11.27 30.53 7.69
C GLN A 34 -11.24 30.00 9.13
N GLU A 35 -12.18 30.41 9.97
CA GLU A 35 -12.29 29.92 11.35
C GLU A 35 -12.48 28.39 11.38
N LYS A 36 -13.32 27.85 10.49
CA LYS A 36 -13.53 26.39 10.38
C LYS A 36 -12.27 25.66 9.91
N GLU A 37 -11.49 26.25 9.03
CA GLU A 37 -10.25 25.68 8.51
C GLU A 37 -9.16 25.64 9.60
N GLU A 38 -9.06 26.69 10.42
CA GLU A 38 -8.18 26.73 11.59
C GLU A 38 -8.59 25.71 12.66
N GLN A 39 -9.89 25.59 12.94
CA GLN A 39 -10.43 24.56 13.85
C GLN A 39 -10.12 23.15 13.35
N LEU A 40 -10.29 22.89 12.05
CA LEU A 40 -9.99 21.60 11.45
C LEU A 40 -8.50 21.28 11.52
N LYS A 41 -7.64 22.27 11.28
CA LYS A 41 -6.19 22.12 11.40
C LYS A 41 -5.78 21.79 12.84
N SER A 42 -6.28 22.56 13.81
CA SER A 42 -6.05 22.29 15.24
C SER A 42 -6.53 20.91 15.67
N PHE A 43 -7.71 20.49 15.20
CA PHE A 43 -8.24 19.16 15.46
C PHE A 43 -7.34 18.08 14.88
N LYS A 44 -6.90 18.21 13.62
CA LYS A 44 -5.97 17.27 12.99
C LYS A 44 -4.65 17.17 13.76
N ASP A 45 -4.07 18.28 14.17
CA ASP A 45 -2.80 18.29 14.91
C ASP A 45 -2.95 17.61 16.28
N ARG A 46 -4.06 17.85 16.99
CA ARG A 46 -4.36 17.19 18.27
C ARG A 46 -4.59 15.69 18.10
N VAL A 47 -5.41 15.31 17.12
CA VAL A 47 -5.71 13.90 16.82
C VAL A 47 -4.46 13.17 16.36
N ALA A 48 -3.60 13.79 15.54
CA ALA A 48 -2.33 13.22 15.13
C ALA A 48 -1.42 12.96 16.34
N GLY A 49 -1.39 13.87 17.32
CA GLY A 49 -0.66 13.68 18.58
C GLY A 49 -1.20 12.51 19.41
N GLU A 50 -2.52 12.45 19.62
CA GLU A 50 -3.16 11.37 20.39
C GLU A 50 -3.05 10.00 19.71
N VAL A 51 -3.20 9.96 18.38
CA VAL A 51 -3.05 8.75 17.56
C VAL A 51 -1.57 8.31 17.54
N ALA A 52 -0.62 9.23 17.38
CA ALA A 52 0.81 8.90 17.43
C ALA A 52 1.22 8.37 18.81
N LEU A 53 0.71 8.97 19.89
CA LEU A 53 0.94 8.47 21.24
C LEU A 53 0.31 7.09 21.45
N SER A 54 -0.92 6.86 20.99
CA SER A 54 -1.62 5.58 21.12
C SER A 54 -0.99 4.45 20.29
N ILE A 55 -0.47 4.77 19.10
CA ILE A 55 0.35 3.86 18.29
C ILE A 55 1.66 3.55 19.01
N ARG A 56 2.32 4.56 19.59
CA ARG A 56 3.59 4.41 20.30
C ARG A 56 3.44 3.61 21.61
N THR A 57 2.33 3.76 22.31
CA THR A 57 2.02 3.01 23.54
C THR A 57 1.41 1.63 23.26
N GLY A 58 1.09 1.31 22.01
CA GLY A 58 0.53 0.01 21.61
C GLY A 58 -0.97 -0.14 21.86
N ASN A 59 -1.68 0.93 22.25
CA ASN A 59 -3.11 0.88 22.54
C ASN A 59 -4.00 0.91 21.28
N THR A 60 -3.46 1.27 20.11
CA THR A 60 -4.21 1.30 18.84
C THR A 60 -3.41 0.75 17.66
N MET A 61 -4.06 -0.05 16.82
CA MET A 61 -3.51 -0.68 15.62
C MET A 61 -3.09 0.37 14.55
N SER A 62 -1.86 0.28 14.06
CA SER A 62 -1.45 1.02 12.85
C SER A 62 -1.92 0.25 11.61
N LEU A 63 -2.90 0.79 10.87
CA LEU A 63 -3.43 0.18 9.64
C LEU A 63 -2.39 0.13 8.50
N ASN A 64 -1.32 0.92 8.59
CA ASN A 64 -0.27 0.98 7.56
C ASN A 64 0.83 -0.08 7.78
N ASN A 65 0.88 -0.71 8.96
CA ASN A 65 1.76 -1.83 9.24
C ASN A 65 1.00 -2.84 10.12
N PRO A 66 0.14 -3.67 9.49
CA PRO A 66 -0.69 -4.63 10.21
C PRO A 66 0.12 -5.71 10.94
N VAL A 67 1.43 -5.83 10.66
CA VAL A 67 2.33 -6.83 11.23
C VAL A 67 3.45 -6.16 12.04
N SER A 68 3.08 -5.20 12.90
CA SER A 68 4.05 -4.58 13.81
C SER A 68 4.62 -5.59 14.82
N LYS A 69 5.83 -5.33 15.32
CA LYS A 69 6.46 -6.18 16.36
C LYS A 69 5.55 -6.37 17.58
N ASN A 70 4.82 -5.33 17.99
CA ASN A 70 3.91 -5.42 19.12
C ASN A 70 2.70 -6.29 18.79
N ARG A 71 2.15 -6.15 17.58
CA ARG A 71 1.04 -7.01 17.13
C ARG A 71 1.43 -8.48 17.06
N LEU A 72 2.63 -8.78 16.57
CA LEU A 72 3.15 -10.15 16.57
C LEU A 72 3.30 -10.73 17.99
N LYS A 73 3.69 -9.90 18.97
CA LYS A 73 3.74 -10.33 20.37
C LYS A 73 2.36 -10.64 20.92
N GLU A 74 1.38 -9.77 20.68
CA GLU A 74 -0.01 -10.02 21.11
C GLU A 74 -0.54 -11.33 20.53
N MET A 75 -0.39 -11.54 19.21
CA MET A 75 -0.83 -12.77 18.55
C MET A 75 -0.14 -14.02 19.10
N TYR A 76 1.14 -13.89 19.47
CA TYR A 76 1.89 -14.97 20.10
C TYR A 76 1.38 -15.28 21.52
N GLU A 77 1.05 -14.25 22.30
CA GLU A 77 0.45 -14.44 23.63
C GLU A 77 -0.95 -15.05 23.53
N ASP A 78 -1.77 -14.62 22.56
CA ASP A 78 -3.08 -15.24 22.28
C ASP A 78 -2.93 -16.74 21.96
N LEU A 79 -1.99 -17.10 21.07
CA LEU A 79 -1.68 -18.49 20.77
C LEU A 79 -1.22 -19.27 22.02
N ARG A 80 -0.46 -18.63 22.90
CA ARG A 80 0.00 -19.22 24.16
C ARG A 80 -1.16 -19.45 25.14
N ILE A 81 -2.16 -18.57 25.17
CA ILE A 81 -3.39 -18.74 25.94
C ILE A 81 -4.19 -19.94 25.40
N ASP A 82 -4.27 -20.11 24.08
CA ASP A 82 -4.98 -21.23 23.45
C ASP A 82 -4.21 -22.55 23.49
N TRP A 83 -2.90 -22.51 23.71
CA TRP A 83 -2.01 -23.68 23.70
C TRP A 83 -2.48 -24.86 24.57
N PRO A 84 -2.99 -24.69 25.81
CA PRO A 84 -3.48 -25.81 26.61
C PRO A 84 -4.60 -26.59 25.91
N LYS A 85 -5.51 -25.90 25.23
CA LYS A 85 -6.62 -26.50 24.47
C LYS A 85 -6.09 -27.23 23.24
N ILE A 86 -5.19 -26.59 22.47
CA ILE A 86 -4.52 -27.19 21.31
C ILE A 86 -3.76 -28.46 21.72
N LYS A 87 -2.97 -28.37 22.79
CA LYS A 87 -2.21 -29.48 23.37
C LYS A 87 -3.11 -30.64 23.79
N SER A 88 -4.25 -30.35 24.42
CA SER A 88 -5.23 -31.38 24.79
C SER A 88 -5.73 -32.12 23.55
N ASN A 89 -6.10 -31.40 22.50
CA ASN A 89 -6.56 -32.00 21.24
C ASN A 89 -5.47 -32.84 20.55
N LEU A 90 -4.22 -32.36 20.51
CA LEU A 90 -3.09 -33.12 19.94
C LEU A 90 -2.86 -34.45 20.67
N LYS A 91 -2.97 -34.43 22.01
CA LYS A 91 -2.90 -35.64 22.84
C LYS A 91 -4.05 -36.60 22.54
N SER A 92 -5.28 -36.11 22.49
CA SER A 92 -6.46 -36.93 22.18
C SER A 92 -6.40 -37.56 20.79
N ASN A 93 -5.70 -36.92 19.85
CA ASN A 93 -5.45 -37.43 18.50
C ASN A 93 -4.17 -38.28 18.37
N ASN A 94 -3.56 -38.70 19.48
CA ASN A 94 -2.34 -39.52 19.53
C ASN A 94 -1.16 -38.93 18.74
N LYS A 95 -1.06 -37.60 18.61
CA LYS A 95 0.11 -36.96 17.99
C LYS A 95 1.28 -36.96 18.96
N HIS A 96 2.43 -37.47 18.52
CA HIS A 96 3.65 -37.48 19.33
C HIS A 96 4.23 -36.05 19.45
N PRO A 97 4.71 -35.62 20.63
CA PRO A 97 5.29 -34.28 20.81
C PRO A 97 6.43 -33.97 19.83
N ASP A 98 7.29 -34.94 19.54
CA ASP A 98 8.40 -34.74 18.61
C ASP A 98 7.92 -34.48 17.18
N SER A 99 6.88 -35.17 16.72
CA SER A 99 6.29 -34.93 15.40
C SER A 99 5.65 -33.53 15.31
N VAL A 100 5.02 -33.04 16.39
CA VAL A 100 4.47 -31.68 16.42
C VAL A 100 5.60 -30.64 16.39
N LYS A 101 6.68 -30.88 17.14
CA LYS A 101 7.85 -30.02 17.15
C LYS A 101 8.53 -29.99 15.78
N GLU A 102 8.66 -31.15 15.14
CA GLU A 102 9.22 -31.30 13.80
C GLU A 102 8.41 -30.50 12.77
N LEU A 103 7.07 -30.59 12.79
CA LEU A 103 6.21 -29.80 11.90
C LEU A 103 6.45 -28.29 12.04
N ILE A 104 6.49 -27.78 13.28
CA ILE A 104 6.74 -26.36 13.54
C ILE A 104 8.14 -25.94 13.04
N LEU A 105 9.15 -26.78 13.29
CA LEU A 105 10.53 -26.50 12.86
C LEU A 105 10.65 -26.52 11.33
N VAL A 106 10.02 -27.47 10.64
CA VAL A 106 10.04 -27.56 9.18
C VAL A 106 9.50 -26.27 8.56
N ASP A 107 8.38 -25.75 9.04
CA ASP A 107 7.81 -24.48 8.54
C ASP A 107 8.73 -23.28 8.81
N GLN A 108 9.35 -23.22 9.99
CA GLN A 108 10.33 -22.17 10.33
C GLN A 108 11.56 -22.22 9.42
N TYR A 109 12.14 -23.42 9.24
CA TYR A 109 13.29 -23.59 8.36
C TYR A 109 12.93 -23.28 6.91
N ARG A 110 11.75 -23.69 6.43
CA ARG A 110 11.28 -23.36 5.08
C ARG A 110 11.23 -21.85 4.85
N GLN A 111 10.65 -21.10 5.79
CA GLN A 111 10.55 -19.64 5.70
C GLN A 111 11.94 -18.97 5.74
N LEU A 112 12.82 -19.42 6.64
CA LEU A 112 14.17 -18.90 6.76
C LEU A 112 15.01 -19.19 5.50
N THR A 113 14.91 -20.40 4.94
CA THR A 113 15.59 -20.77 3.70
C THR A 113 15.13 -19.89 2.54
N VAL A 114 13.82 -19.66 2.39
CA VAL A 114 13.29 -18.75 1.37
C VAL A 114 13.86 -17.34 1.52
N GLN A 115 13.85 -16.78 2.73
CA GLN A 115 14.41 -15.46 3.00
C GLN A 115 15.91 -15.40 2.68
N ASN A 116 16.68 -16.40 3.08
CA ASN A 116 18.12 -16.45 2.80
C ASN A 116 18.39 -16.51 1.30
N LEU A 117 17.64 -17.33 0.56
CA LEU A 117 17.75 -17.41 -0.90
C LEU A 117 17.41 -16.08 -1.57
N GLN A 118 16.36 -15.40 -1.13
CA GLN A 118 16.01 -14.06 -1.61
C GLN A 118 17.14 -13.06 -1.35
N MET A 119 17.72 -13.05 -0.16
CA MET A 119 18.84 -12.17 0.19
C MET A 119 20.09 -12.46 -0.65
N THR A 120 20.42 -13.75 -0.86
CA THR A 120 21.55 -14.16 -1.70
C THR A 120 21.35 -13.68 -3.13
N LEU A 121 20.22 -14.01 -3.76
CA LEU A 121 19.89 -13.54 -5.11
C LEU A 121 19.92 -12.02 -5.18
N TYR A 122 19.32 -11.33 -4.20
CA TYR A 122 19.27 -9.88 -4.20
C TYR A 122 20.67 -9.25 -4.18
N SER A 123 21.57 -9.78 -3.35
CA SER A 123 22.96 -9.32 -3.23
C SER A 123 23.82 -9.60 -4.47
N GLU A 124 23.42 -10.54 -5.33
CA GLU A 124 24.14 -10.91 -6.55
C GLU A 124 23.90 -9.91 -7.70
N LYS A 125 22.88 -9.05 -7.61
CA LYS A 125 22.43 -8.09 -8.66
C LYS A 125 23.43 -6.95 -9.01
N GLN A 126 24.71 -7.12 -8.76
CA GLN A 126 25.72 -6.05 -8.78
C GLN A 126 26.16 -5.55 -10.17
N LYS A 127 25.48 -5.90 -11.27
CA LYS A 127 25.85 -5.43 -12.61
C LYS A 127 24.85 -4.39 -13.14
N PRO A 128 25.19 -3.10 -13.16
CA PRO A 128 24.39 -2.11 -13.86
C PRO A 128 24.44 -2.34 -15.37
N PHE A 129 23.35 -2.04 -16.07
CA PHE A 129 23.29 -2.03 -17.52
C PHE A 129 24.29 -1.01 -18.08
N LEU A 130 25.35 -1.46 -18.76
CA LEU A 130 26.32 -0.59 -19.42
C LEU A 130 25.76 -0.15 -20.77
N GLY A 131 24.85 0.81 -20.75
CA GLY A 131 24.06 1.23 -21.93
C GLY A 131 24.76 2.13 -22.96
N ASN A 132 26.09 2.12 -23.09
CA ASN A 132 26.78 3.20 -23.81
C ASN A 132 27.45 2.84 -25.14
N GLU A 133 27.41 1.58 -25.58
CA GLU A 133 27.83 1.24 -26.93
C GLU A 133 26.67 0.50 -27.58
N ALA A 134 26.43 0.73 -28.88
CA ALA A 134 25.37 0.13 -29.64
C ALA A 134 25.49 -1.41 -29.64
N GLY A 135 25.04 -2.02 -28.54
CA GLY A 135 25.22 -3.42 -28.23
C GLY A 135 24.55 -4.25 -29.29
N ASN A 136 25.23 -5.31 -29.71
CA ASN A 136 24.66 -6.35 -30.52
C ASN A 136 23.29 -6.74 -29.95
N PRO A 137 22.21 -6.86 -30.76
CA PRO A 137 20.89 -7.27 -30.28
C PRO A 137 20.91 -8.53 -29.42
N GLN A 138 21.87 -9.43 -29.67
CA GLN A 138 22.06 -10.63 -28.86
C GLN A 138 22.45 -10.31 -27.41
N ASP A 139 23.34 -9.34 -27.19
CA ASP A 139 23.82 -8.96 -25.86
C ASP A 139 22.69 -8.28 -25.07
N VAL A 140 21.84 -7.50 -25.75
CA VAL A 140 20.65 -6.88 -25.16
C VAL A 140 19.63 -7.95 -24.74
N LEU A 141 19.41 -8.97 -25.57
CA LEU A 141 18.52 -10.08 -25.26
C LEU A 141 19.06 -10.96 -24.12
N GLU A 142 20.37 -11.21 -24.10
CA GLU A 142 21.04 -11.93 -23.01
C GLU A 142 20.90 -11.17 -21.68
N TYR A 143 21.13 -9.85 -21.70
CA TYR A 143 20.92 -9.02 -20.52
C TYR A 143 19.46 -9.05 -20.06
N LEU A 144 18.50 -8.83 -20.97
CA LEU A 144 17.07 -8.87 -20.67
C LEU A 144 16.66 -10.23 -20.07
N GLY A 145 17.14 -11.32 -20.66
CA GLY A 145 16.91 -12.68 -20.16
C GLY A 145 17.45 -12.87 -18.75
N SER A 146 18.65 -12.38 -18.47
CA SER A 146 19.26 -12.46 -17.14
C SER A 146 18.48 -11.66 -16.08
N GLU A 147 18.03 -10.45 -16.40
CA GLU A 147 17.19 -9.63 -15.51
C GLU A 147 15.83 -10.28 -15.26
N CYS A 148 15.19 -10.81 -16.30
CA CYS A 148 13.90 -11.51 -16.18
C CYS A 148 14.03 -12.78 -15.34
N PHE A 149 15.10 -13.55 -15.52
CA PHE A 149 15.38 -14.75 -14.72
C PHE A 149 15.54 -14.39 -13.24
N TRP A 150 16.36 -13.38 -12.94
CA TRP A 150 16.60 -12.95 -11.57
C TRP A 150 15.32 -12.42 -10.89
N LEU A 151 14.58 -11.55 -11.59
CA LEU A 151 13.30 -11.02 -11.09
C LEU A 151 12.29 -12.15 -10.87
N GLY A 152 12.19 -13.08 -11.83
CA GLY A 152 11.33 -14.24 -11.76
C GLY A 152 11.63 -15.12 -10.56
N CYS A 153 12.90 -15.39 -10.28
CA CYS A 153 13.32 -16.16 -9.10
C CYS A 153 12.89 -15.48 -7.78
N LEU A 154 13.07 -14.17 -7.65
CA LEU A 154 12.64 -13.43 -6.46
C LEU A 154 11.12 -13.41 -6.30
N MET A 155 10.39 -13.25 -7.40
CA MET A 155 8.93 -13.27 -7.41
C MET A 155 8.37 -14.66 -7.04
N ALA A 156 8.98 -15.73 -7.53
CA ALA A 156 8.61 -17.11 -7.20
C ALA A 156 8.91 -17.47 -5.74
N LEU A 157 9.99 -16.91 -5.17
CA LEU A 157 10.33 -17.08 -3.75
C LEU A 157 9.44 -16.27 -2.81
N ASN A 158 8.63 -15.33 -3.31
CA ASN A 158 7.71 -14.59 -2.46
C ASN A 158 6.63 -15.53 -1.88
N ASN A 159 6.05 -15.16 -0.73
CA ASN A 159 4.97 -15.92 -0.11
C ASN A 159 3.75 -15.01 0.17
N PRO A 160 2.66 -15.13 -0.61
CA PRO A 160 2.47 -16.05 -1.74
C PRO A 160 3.32 -15.67 -2.97
N PRO A 161 3.58 -16.60 -3.91
CA PRO A 161 4.33 -16.29 -5.13
C PRO A 161 3.70 -15.12 -5.89
N LEU A 162 4.54 -14.34 -6.56
CA LEU A 162 4.12 -13.20 -7.38
C LEU A 162 4.29 -13.53 -8.86
N GLN A 163 3.46 -12.92 -9.70
CA GLN A 163 3.62 -12.95 -11.15
C GLN A 163 3.27 -11.61 -11.79
N PRO A 164 3.84 -11.30 -12.97
CA PRO A 164 3.45 -10.13 -13.73
C PRO A 164 1.98 -10.24 -14.15
N ASP A 165 1.25 -9.13 -14.13
CA ASP A 165 -0.17 -9.10 -14.48
C ASP A 165 -0.37 -8.96 -15.99
N TRP A 166 -0.19 -10.07 -16.71
CA TRP A 166 -0.30 -10.14 -18.17
C TRP A 166 -1.72 -9.94 -18.71
N GLU A 167 -2.73 -9.89 -17.85
CA GLU A 167 -4.13 -9.79 -18.26
C GLU A 167 -4.60 -8.33 -18.23
N ASN A 168 -4.14 -7.53 -17.27
CA ASN A 168 -4.60 -6.16 -17.07
C ASN A 168 -3.65 -5.11 -17.68
N HIS A 169 -3.27 -5.29 -18.95
CA HIS A 169 -2.49 -4.28 -19.67
C HIS A 169 -3.36 -3.09 -20.11
N PRO A 170 -2.94 -1.83 -19.86
CA PRO A 170 -3.62 -0.65 -20.38
C PRO A 170 -3.68 -0.66 -21.92
N PRO A 171 -4.86 -0.50 -22.55
CA PRO A 171 -5.00 -0.50 -24.00
C PRO A 171 -4.27 0.65 -24.73
N SER A 172 -3.87 1.69 -23.99
CA SER A 172 -3.25 2.91 -24.51
C SER A 172 -1.72 2.88 -24.51
N MET A 173 -1.09 1.74 -24.23
CA MET A 173 0.37 1.62 -24.13
C MET A 173 1.06 1.41 -25.48
N ASP A 174 2.33 1.83 -25.56
CA ASP A 174 3.16 1.59 -26.73
C ASP A 174 3.43 0.09 -26.92
N ARG A 175 3.65 -0.36 -28.16
CA ARG A 175 3.91 -1.79 -28.44
C ARG A 175 5.22 -2.30 -27.83
N TRP A 176 6.16 -1.41 -27.51
CA TRP A 176 7.40 -1.73 -26.81
C TRP A 176 7.24 -1.72 -25.29
N ASP A 177 6.10 -1.27 -24.75
CA ASP A 177 5.76 -1.37 -23.33
C ASP A 177 5.14 -2.73 -23.00
N PHE A 178 5.80 -3.82 -23.41
CA PHE A 178 5.26 -5.16 -23.30
C PHE A 178 5.25 -5.70 -21.85
N PHE A 179 6.03 -5.12 -20.94
CA PHE A 179 5.98 -5.51 -19.52
C PHE A 179 4.75 -4.91 -18.82
N PRO A 180 3.99 -5.71 -18.05
CA PRO A 180 2.87 -5.20 -17.29
C PRO A 180 3.35 -4.25 -16.19
N ARG A 181 2.54 -3.22 -15.93
CA ARG A 181 2.83 -2.25 -14.85
C ARG A 181 2.55 -2.81 -13.46
N ASN A 182 1.70 -3.82 -13.37
CA ASN A 182 1.24 -4.40 -12.12
C ASN A 182 1.81 -5.81 -11.92
N ILE A 183 1.95 -6.17 -10.65
CA ILE A 183 2.25 -7.52 -10.20
C ILE A 183 1.08 -8.02 -9.37
N ARG A 184 0.74 -9.31 -9.51
CA ARG A 184 -0.32 -9.96 -8.74
C ARG A 184 0.21 -11.15 -7.96
N THR A 185 -0.46 -11.51 -6.88
CA THR A 185 -0.23 -12.77 -6.18
C THR A 185 -0.82 -13.92 -6.98
N VAL A 186 -0.11 -15.04 -7.05
CA VAL A 186 -0.61 -16.27 -7.66
C VAL A 186 -1.66 -16.89 -6.73
N SER A 187 -2.83 -17.19 -7.27
CA SER A 187 -3.91 -17.88 -6.57
C SER A 187 -3.84 -19.39 -6.81
N GLU A 188 -4.49 -20.20 -5.97
CA GLU A 188 -4.53 -21.67 -6.16
C GLU A 188 -5.08 -22.10 -7.53
N ASN A 189 -5.94 -21.29 -8.14
CA ASN A 189 -6.52 -21.53 -9.46
C ASN A 189 -5.55 -21.29 -10.63
N ASP A 190 -4.46 -20.55 -10.40
CA ASP A 190 -3.47 -20.29 -11.46
C ASP A 190 -2.55 -21.51 -11.68
N PHE A 191 -2.46 -22.44 -10.73
CA PHE A 191 -1.65 -23.66 -10.88
C PHE A 191 -2.34 -24.77 -11.68
N SER A 192 -3.67 -24.74 -11.76
CA SER A 192 -4.46 -25.75 -12.50
C SER A 192 -4.53 -25.50 -14.00
N SER A 193 -4.09 -24.34 -14.50
CA SER A 193 -4.00 -24.05 -15.94
C SER A 193 -2.75 -24.60 -16.62
N PHE A 194 -1.84 -25.23 -15.87
CA PHE A 194 -0.56 -25.77 -16.37
C PHE A 194 -0.51 -27.31 -16.39
N ALA A 195 -1.62 -28.00 -16.07
CA ALA A 195 -1.78 -29.45 -16.17
C ALA A 195 -2.68 -29.82 -17.36
#